data_AF-A0A6B3AY55-F1
#
_entry.id   AF-A0A6B3AY55-F1
#
_cell.length_a   1.000
_cell.length_b   1.000
_cell.length_c   1.000
_cell.angle_alpha   90.00
_cell.angle_beta   90.00
_cell.angle_gamma   90.00
#
_symmetry.space_group_name_H-M   'P 1'
#
loop_
_entity.id
_entity.type
_entity.pdbx_description
1 polymer ?
#
loop_
_entity_poly.entity_id
_entity_poly.type
_entity_poly.pdbx_seq_one_letter_code
_entity_poly.pdbx_strand_id
1 'polypeptide(L)'
;LCGPLGAPAARLLPGVDEVLVWDAPWAGFRPPPVRRDDIDALVGRIAATGAGTALVLTSFHQSPLPTALLLRLAGVGRIAADSEDYPGALLDVRHHRDPHAHEAEAALDLADAAGFPCPDDGRPR
;
A
#
# COMPACT_ATOMS: atom_id res chain seq x y z
N LEU A 1 -6.89 -0.46 1.04
CA LEU A 1 -6.63 -1.77 1.66
C LEU A 1 -5.92 -1.56 2.99
N CYS A 2 -6.40 -2.13 4.10
CA CYS A 2 -5.73 -2.02 5.40
C CYS A 2 -6.01 -3.24 6.28
N GLY A 3 -5.19 -3.41 7.32
CA GLY A 3 -5.44 -4.39 8.39
C GLY A 3 -6.64 -4.02 9.27
N PRO A 4 -7.16 -4.97 10.08
CA PRO A 4 -8.31 -4.75 10.95
C PRO A 4 -8.15 -3.56 11.92
N LEU A 5 -6.93 -3.37 12.45
CA LEU A 5 -6.63 -2.28 13.39
C LEU A 5 -6.67 -0.89 12.74
N GLY A 6 -6.35 -0.79 11.45
CA GLY A 6 -6.40 0.46 10.69
C GLY A 6 -7.79 0.81 10.14
N ALA A 7 -8.71 -0.17 10.10
CA ALA A 7 -10.02 -0.01 9.47
C ALA A 7 -10.88 1.13 10.06
N PRO A 8 -10.93 1.37 11.39
CA PRO A 8 -11.67 2.50 11.93
C PRO A 8 -11.15 3.84 11.40
N ALA A 9 -9.83 4.05 11.38
CA ALA A 9 -9.22 5.28 10.88
C ALA A 9 -9.43 5.43 9.36
N ALA A 10 -9.24 4.35 8.59
CA ALA A 10 -9.41 4.37 7.14
C ALA A 10 -10.82 4.82 6.71
N ARG A 11 -11.86 4.42 7.46
CA ARG A 11 -13.25 4.81 7.19
C ARG A 11 -13.57 6.27 7.50
N LEU A 12 -12.70 6.96 8.25
CA LEU A 12 -12.85 8.38 8.59
C LEU A 12 -12.16 9.30 7.57
N LEU A 13 -11.35 8.74 6.66
CA LEU A 13 -10.57 9.54 5.72
C LEU A 13 -11.47 10.15 4.64
N PRO A 14 -11.39 11.48 4.43
CA PRO A 14 -12.09 12.10 3.31
C PRO A 14 -11.48 11.61 1.99
N GLY A 15 -12.33 11.32 1.00
CA GLY A 15 -11.91 10.84 -0.32
C GLY A 15 -11.66 9.34 -0.42
N VAL A 16 -11.96 8.56 0.62
CA VAL A 16 -11.97 7.09 0.53
C VAL A 16 -13.36 6.60 0.15
N ASP A 17 -13.49 6.05 -1.06
CA ASP A 17 -14.75 5.47 -1.54
C ASP A 17 -15.02 4.08 -0.94
N GLU A 18 -13.99 3.25 -0.82
CA GLU A 18 -14.08 1.88 -0.31
C GLU A 18 -12.90 1.51 0.60
N VAL A 19 -13.20 0.82 1.69
CA VAL A 19 -12.19 0.23 2.59
C VAL A 19 -12.21 -1.29 2.48
N LEU A 20 -11.25 -1.85 1.75
CA LEU A 20 -10.93 -3.27 1.79
C LEU A 20 -10.16 -3.58 3.08
N VAL A 21 -10.79 -4.27 4.03
CA VAL A 21 -10.14 -4.77 5.25
C VAL A 21 -9.68 -6.20 5.02
N TRP A 22 -8.40 -6.46 5.30
CA TRP A 22 -7.79 -7.78 5.17
C TRP A 22 -6.62 -7.94 6.13
N ASP A 23 -6.54 -9.08 6.81
CA ASP A 23 -5.47 -9.39 7.75
C ASP A 23 -4.33 -10.12 7.02
N ALA A 24 -3.34 -9.37 6.56
CA ALA A 24 -2.29 -9.91 5.70
C ALA A 24 -1.41 -10.94 6.45
N PRO A 25 -1.10 -12.10 5.85
CA PRO A 25 -0.37 -13.18 6.51
C PRO A 25 1.12 -12.89 6.73
N TRP A 26 1.60 -11.71 6.34
CA TRP A 26 2.96 -11.22 6.56
C TRP A 26 3.01 -9.94 7.41
N ALA A 27 1.87 -9.52 7.97
CA ALA A 27 1.77 -8.29 8.76
C ALA A 27 1.19 -8.54 10.15
N GLY A 28 1.44 -7.60 11.06
CA GLY A 28 0.92 -7.63 12.43
C GLY A 28 1.70 -8.55 13.38
N PHE A 29 1.28 -8.57 14.65
CA PHE A 29 1.97 -9.31 15.71
C PHE A 29 1.65 -10.81 15.73
N ARG A 30 0.50 -11.21 15.17
CA ARG A 30 0.03 -12.60 15.09
C ARG A 30 -0.60 -12.83 13.72
N PRO A 31 0.21 -12.91 12.65
CA PRO A 31 -0.30 -13.04 11.30
C PRO A 31 -1.11 -14.35 11.14
N PRO A 32 -2.21 -14.34 10.38
CA PRO A 32 -2.93 -15.55 10.04
C PRO A 32 -2.10 -16.44 9.10
N PRO A 33 -2.43 -17.75 9.00
CA PRO A 33 -1.79 -18.62 8.01
C PRO A 33 -2.15 -18.18 6.59
N VAL A 34 -1.22 -18.41 5.65
CA VAL A 34 -1.50 -18.21 4.22
C VAL A 34 -2.54 -19.24 3.75
N ARG A 35 -3.67 -18.77 3.22
CA ARG A 35 -4.71 -19.64 2.64
C ARG A 35 -5.04 -19.18 1.22
N ARG A 36 -5.01 -20.12 0.28
CA ARG A 36 -5.23 -19.81 -1.15
C ARG A 36 -6.58 -19.13 -1.39
N ASP A 37 -7.65 -19.65 -0.82
CA ASP A 37 -9.00 -19.11 -1.02
C ASP A 37 -9.14 -17.66 -0.51
N ASP A 38 -8.43 -17.32 0.57
CA ASP A 38 -8.40 -15.96 1.12
C ASP A 38 -7.62 -14.99 0.21
N ILE A 39 -6.49 -15.44 -0.33
CA ILE A 39 -5.70 -14.69 -1.32
C ILE A 39 -6.51 -14.47 -2.61
N ASP A 40 -7.12 -15.54 -3.14
CA ASP A 40 -7.95 -15.48 -4.35
C ASP A 40 -9.13 -14.51 -4.15
N ALA A 41 -9.77 -14.53 -2.97
CA ALA A 41 -10.84 -13.61 -2.62
C ALA A 41 -10.36 -12.14 -2.54
N LEU A 42 -9.19 -11.89 -1.93
CA LEU A 42 -8.62 -10.54 -1.89
C LEU A 42 -8.31 -10.02 -3.30
N VAL A 43 -7.63 -10.82 -4.11
CA VAL A 43 -7.25 -10.47 -5.49
C VAL A 43 -8.50 -10.12 -6.30
N GLY A 44 -9.55 -10.94 -6.21
CA GLY A 44 -10.83 -10.68 -6.88
C GLY A 44 -11.47 -9.36 -6.43
N ARG A 45 -11.43 -9.05 -5.13
CA ARG A 45 -11.96 -7.78 -4.60
C ARG A 45 -11.16 -6.57 -5.07
N ILE A 46 -9.83 -6.66 -5.08
CA ILE A 46 -8.96 -5.60 -5.60
C ILE A 46 -9.25 -5.39 -7.09
N ALA A 47 -9.32 -6.45 -7.89
CA ALA A 47 -9.61 -6.34 -9.32
C ALA A 47 -10.97 -5.65 -9.57
N ALA A 48 -11.99 -5.95 -8.76
CA ALA A 48 -13.31 -5.34 -8.85
C ALA A 48 -13.32 -3.81 -8.60
N THR A 49 -12.31 -3.26 -7.92
CA THR A 49 -12.17 -1.80 -7.74
C THR A 49 -11.82 -1.07 -9.04
N GLY A 50 -11.26 -1.78 -10.03
CA GLY A 50 -10.76 -1.17 -11.27
C GLY A 50 -9.56 -0.23 -11.07
N ALA A 51 -8.87 -0.29 -9.93
CA ALA A 51 -7.74 0.58 -9.64
C ALA A 51 -6.59 0.38 -10.65
N GLY A 52 -6.29 1.42 -11.43
CA GLY A 52 -5.18 1.40 -12.39
C GLY A 52 -3.81 1.65 -11.75
N THR A 53 -3.78 2.31 -10.58
CA THR A 53 -2.56 2.65 -9.83
C THR A 53 -2.71 2.26 -8.36
N ALA A 54 -1.63 1.78 -7.74
CA ALA A 54 -1.57 1.49 -6.30
C ALA A 54 -0.27 2.03 -5.69
N LEU A 55 -0.39 2.57 -4.47
CA LEU A 55 0.72 2.94 -3.61
C LEU A 55 0.71 1.99 -2.41
N VAL A 56 1.83 1.29 -2.15
CA VAL A 56 1.97 0.39 -1.01
C VAL A 56 2.70 1.14 0.11
N LEU A 57 1.93 1.62 1.08
CA LEU A 57 2.41 2.40 2.21
C LEU A 57 2.63 1.47 3.42
N THR A 58 3.82 0.88 3.52
CA THR A 58 4.19 -0.02 4.62
C THR A 58 5.19 0.64 5.58
N SER A 59 5.25 0.14 6.83
CA SER A 59 6.30 0.57 7.77
C SER A 59 7.69 0.17 7.27
N PHE A 60 8.75 0.85 7.73
CA PHE A 60 10.13 0.65 7.25
C PHE A 60 10.66 -0.80 7.39
N HIS A 61 10.11 -1.58 8.31
CA HIS A 61 10.52 -2.96 8.58
C HIS A 61 9.66 -3.99 7.83
N GLN A 62 8.71 -3.55 7.02
CA GLN A 62 7.81 -4.41 6.25
C GLN A 62 8.19 -4.36 4.77
N SER A 63 8.29 -5.53 4.14
CA SER A 63 8.46 -5.59 2.68
C SER A 63 7.13 -5.26 1.97
N PRO A 64 7.14 -4.39 0.94
CA PRO A 64 5.94 -4.12 0.15
C PRO A 64 5.66 -5.21 -0.88
N LEU A 65 6.66 -6.05 -1.19
CA LEU A 65 6.65 -6.93 -2.36
C LEU A 65 5.54 -8.00 -2.34
N PRO A 66 5.18 -8.60 -1.19
CA PRO A 66 4.03 -9.51 -1.14
C PRO A 66 2.72 -8.83 -1.56
N THR A 67 2.48 -7.61 -1.10
CA THR A 67 1.31 -6.81 -1.51
C THR A 67 1.38 -6.45 -2.98
N ALA A 68 2.56 -6.03 -3.48
CA ALA A 68 2.76 -5.70 -4.89
C ALA A 68 2.48 -6.90 -5.81
N LEU A 69 2.87 -8.11 -5.41
CA LEU A 69 2.54 -9.34 -6.14
C LEU A 69 1.02 -9.53 -6.24
N LEU A 70 0.27 -9.38 -5.15
CA LEU A 70 -1.18 -9.53 -5.19
C LEU A 70 -1.85 -8.44 -6.03
N LEU A 71 -1.34 -7.20 -5.99
CA LEU A 71 -1.82 -6.12 -6.85
C LEU A 71 -1.58 -6.42 -8.35
N ARG A 72 -0.43 -7.00 -8.71
CA ARG A 72 -0.18 -7.47 -10.09
C ARG A 72 -1.15 -8.56 -10.51
N LEU A 73 -1.40 -9.54 -9.63
CA LEU A 73 -2.40 -10.60 -9.91
C LEU A 73 -3.81 -10.03 -10.06
N ALA A 74 -4.12 -8.93 -9.38
CA ALA A 74 -5.38 -8.21 -9.51
C ALA A 74 -5.45 -7.31 -10.76
N GLY A 75 -4.40 -7.23 -11.57
CA GLY A 75 -4.36 -6.45 -12.81
C GLY A 75 -4.01 -4.98 -12.63
N VAL A 76 -3.46 -4.56 -11.48
CA VAL A 76 -3.03 -3.17 -11.29
C VAL A 76 -1.84 -2.85 -12.18
N GLY A 77 -2.03 -1.86 -13.06
CA GLY A 77 -1.07 -1.49 -14.09
C GLY A 77 0.15 -0.74 -13.59
N ARG A 78 -0.02 0.13 -12.57
CA ARG A 78 1.08 0.93 -11.99
C ARG A 78 1.17 0.76 -10.48
N ILE A 79 2.34 0.38 -9.95
CA ILE A 79 2.56 0.16 -8.53
C ILE A 79 3.79 0.93 -8.05
N ALA A 80 3.63 1.69 -6.97
CA ALA A 80 4.67 2.45 -6.30
C ALA A 80 4.85 1.96 -4.85
N ALA A 81 6.08 1.81 -4.39
CA ALA A 81 6.38 1.48 -3.00
C ALA A 81 7.82 1.86 -2.60
N ASP A 82 8.03 2.03 -1.29
CA ASP A 82 9.36 2.05 -0.69
C ASP A 82 9.92 0.63 -0.63
N SER A 83 11.09 0.37 -1.25
CA SER A 83 11.68 -0.98 -1.24
C SER A 83 13.20 -0.97 -1.21
N GLU A 84 13.77 -1.45 -0.11
CA GLU A 84 15.20 -1.77 0.02
C GLU A 84 15.60 -2.95 -0.88
N ASP A 85 14.69 -3.90 -1.08
CA ASP A 85 14.91 -5.06 -1.94
C ASP A 85 14.68 -4.74 -3.42
N TYR A 86 15.37 -5.46 -4.31
CA TYR A 86 15.14 -5.40 -5.74
C TYR A 86 13.74 -5.93 -6.11
N PRO A 87 12.86 -5.13 -6.75
CA PRO A 87 11.46 -5.51 -6.93
C PRO A 87 11.17 -6.31 -8.21
N GLY A 88 12.13 -6.43 -9.13
CA GLY A 88 11.87 -6.96 -10.47
C GLY A 88 10.72 -6.21 -11.16
N ALA A 89 9.74 -6.94 -11.70
CA ALA A 89 8.57 -6.37 -12.38
C ALA A 89 7.42 -5.95 -11.42
N LEU A 90 7.61 -6.11 -10.11
CA LEU A 90 6.53 -5.86 -9.14
C LEU A 90 6.25 -4.38 -8.91
N LEU A 91 7.25 -3.51 -9.05
CA LEU A 91 7.12 -2.06 -8.85
C LEU A 91 7.50 -1.31 -10.12
N ASP A 92 6.68 -0.33 -10.49
CA ASP A 92 6.97 0.64 -11.55
C ASP A 92 7.70 1.87 -11.00
N VAL A 93 7.43 2.20 -9.74
CA VAL A 93 8.17 3.21 -8.98
C VAL A 93 8.75 2.55 -7.74
N ARG A 94 10.06 2.35 -7.78
CA ARG A 94 10.83 1.95 -6.60
C ARG A 94 11.34 3.21 -5.93
N HIS A 95 10.76 3.55 -4.79
CA HIS A 95 11.21 4.64 -3.95
C HIS A 95 12.12 4.13 -2.83
N HIS A 96 12.99 5.00 -2.34
CA HIS A 96 13.84 4.73 -1.18
C HIS A 96 13.54 5.78 -0.13
N ARG A 97 12.85 5.34 0.92
CA ARG A 97 12.51 6.16 2.07
C ARG A 97 13.77 6.71 2.75
N ASP A 98 13.70 7.96 3.21
CA ASP A 98 14.69 8.48 4.15
C ASP A 98 14.66 7.65 5.46
N PRO A 99 15.80 7.07 5.89
CA PRO A 99 15.87 6.20 7.08
C PRO A 99 15.36 6.83 8.39
N HIS A 100 15.31 8.17 8.46
CA HIS A 100 14.92 8.92 9.65
C HIS A 100 13.56 9.63 9.50
N ALA A 101 12.94 9.60 8.32
CA ALA A 101 11.63 10.21 8.11
C ALA A 101 10.56 9.58 9.00
N HIS A 102 9.62 10.39 9.47
CA HIS A 102 8.41 9.87 10.11
C HIS A 102 7.57 9.07 9.10
N GLU A 103 6.81 8.06 9.54
CA GLU A 103 6.05 7.20 8.60
C GLU A 103 5.07 8.00 7.73
N ALA A 104 4.46 9.04 8.28
CA ALA A 104 3.57 9.92 7.53
C ALA A 104 4.33 10.74 6.46
N GLU A 105 5.52 11.24 6.77
CA GLU A 105 6.34 12.01 5.83
C GLU A 105 6.84 11.12 4.70
N ALA A 106 7.32 9.91 5.04
CA ALA A 106 7.73 8.92 4.06
C ALA A 106 6.58 8.52 3.13
N ALA A 107 5.37 8.35 3.66
CA ALA A 107 4.20 8.04 2.84
C ALA A 107 3.82 9.19 1.88
N LEU A 108 3.97 10.44 2.31
CA LEU A 108 3.74 11.61 1.46
C LEU A 108 4.81 11.75 0.38
N ASP A 109 6.07 11.48 0.72
CA ASP A 109 7.20 11.51 -0.22
C ASP A 109 7.05 10.43 -1.30
N LEU A 110 6.68 9.21 -0.91
CA LEU A 110 6.31 8.15 -1.86
C LEU A 110 5.12 8.56 -2.74
N ALA A 111 4.12 9.24 -2.19
CA ALA A 111 2.98 9.73 -2.97
C ALA A 111 3.42 10.76 -4.02
N ASP A 112 4.31 11.68 -3.65
CA ASP A 112 4.91 12.66 -4.57
C ASP A 112 5.74 11.97 -5.66
N ALA A 113 6.61 11.03 -5.30
CA ALA A 113 7.38 10.21 -6.24
C ALA A 113 6.47 9.39 -7.18
N ALA A 114 5.28 8.99 -6.71
CA ALA A 114 4.26 8.33 -7.51
C ALA A 114 3.45 9.29 -8.40
N GLY A 115 3.67 10.61 -8.32
CA GLY A 115 2.97 11.62 -9.12
C GLY A 115 1.64 12.10 -8.50
N PHE A 116 1.49 11.93 -7.18
CA PHE A 116 0.35 12.41 -6.39
C PHE A 116 0.84 13.39 -5.31
N PRO A 117 1.30 14.60 -5.71
CA PRO A 117 1.82 15.58 -4.78
C PRO A 117 0.76 15.99 -3.76
N CYS A 118 1.18 16.19 -2.51
CA CYS A 118 0.31 16.75 -1.49
C CYS A 118 -0.14 18.17 -1.92
N PRO A 119 -1.45 18.48 -1.92
CA PRO A 119 -1.92 19.84 -2.13
C PRO A 119 -1.27 20.79 -1.12
N ASP A 120 -0.90 21.99 -1.56
CA ASP A 120 -0.40 23.02 -0.67
C ASP A 120 -1.47 23.33 0.40
N ASP A 121 -1.15 23.08 1.66
CA ASP A 121 -2.01 23.37 2.80
C ASP A 121 -1.82 24.80 3.33
N GLY A 122 -0.98 25.60 2.66
CA GLY A 122 -0.71 27.00 2.95
C GLY A 122 0.12 27.23 4.21
N ARG A 123 0.68 26.17 4.80
CA ARG A 123 1.57 26.30 5.97
C ARG A 123 3.01 26.50 5.54
N PRO A 124 3.76 27.42 6.18
CA PRO A 124 5.19 27.55 5.91
C PRO A 124 5.91 26.25 6.32
N ARG A 125 6.78 25.74 5.43
CA ARG A 125 7.65 24.59 5.67
C ARG A 125 8.97 25.02 6.29
#